data_AF-A0A2M7DR28-F1
#
_entry.id   AF-A0A2M7DR28-F1
#
_cell.length_a   1.000
_cell.length_b   1.000
_cell.length_c   1.000
_cell.angle_alpha   90.00
_cell.angle_beta   90.00
_cell.angle_gamma   90.00
#
_symmetry.space_group_name_H-M   'P 1'
#
loop_
_entity.id
_entity.type
_entity.pdbx_description
1 polymer ?
#
loop_
_entity_poly.entity_id
_entity_poly.type
_entity_poly.pdbx_seq_one_letter_code
_entity_poly.pdbx_strand_id
1 'polypeptide(L)'
;MDNYIVAYIDILGYIELVNKSYRDSNIIKNIEEILKNILTEIEDYSKRPDSTDFIKAVKQVYKKINIKIFSDTMLITLPLSNLNFSDDLQSEHGEDIKDELVFLLVYFWTVSQIILKFSSLVGYFFRGCISLGQYYENNLDNHGNKFMGVSA
;
A
#
# COMPACT_ATOMS: atom_id res chain seq x y z
N MET A 1 -10.73 1.47 19.02
CA MET A 1 -9.61 2.08 18.29
C MET A 1 -8.99 0.98 17.47
N ASP A 2 -8.94 1.18 16.16
CA ASP A 2 -8.55 0.13 15.23
C ASP A 2 -7.04 0.12 15.07
N ASN A 3 -6.45 -1.07 15.12
CA ASN A 3 -5.03 -1.28 14.81
C ASN A 3 -4.87 -1.32 13.29
N TYR A 4 -3.77 -0.77 12.78
CA TYR A 4 -3.44 -0.76 11.36
C TYR A 4 -2.03 -1.32 11.16
N ILE A 5 -1.81 -1.89 9.97
CA ILE A 5 -0.47 -2.08 9.42
C ILE A 5 -0.23 -0.96 8.42
N VAL A 6 0.92 -0.30 8.56
CA VAL A 6 1.26 0.86 7.76
C VAL A 6 2.67 0.74 7.23
N ALA A 7 2.79 0.83 5.91
CA ALA A 7 4.05 1.01 5.21
C ALA A 7 4.16 2.50 4.90
N TYR A 8 5.17 3.12 5.49
CA TYR A 8 5.62 4.45 5.14
C TYR A 8 6.88 4.27 4.31
N ILE A 9 6.83 4.62 3.03
CA ILE A 9 7.95 4.48 2.10
C ILE A 9 8.17 5.79 1.34
N ASP A 10 9.42 6.16 1.10
CA ASP A 10 9.82 7.33 0.31
C ASP A 10 10.88 6.96 -0.72
N ILE A 11 10.96 7.72 -1.82
CA ILE A 11 11.94 7.48 -2.87
C ILE A 11 13.33 7.88 -2.36
N LEU A 12 14.23 6.89 -2.26
CA LEU A 12 15.60 7.10 -1.85
C LEU A 12 16.32 7.99 -2.86
N GLY A 13 16.87 9.11 -2.38
CA GLY A 13 17.64 10.05 -3.20
C GLY A 13 16.77 11.00 -4.03
N TYR A 14 15.50 11.16 -3.69
CA TYR A 14 14.57 12.04 -4.41
C TYR A 14 15.05 13.51 -4.45
N ILE A 15 15.60 14.02 -3.34
CA ILE A 15 16.11 15.39 -3.28
C ILE A 15 17.29 15.57 -4.24
N GLU A 16 18.23 14.63 -4.26
CA GLU A 16 19.37 14.64 -5.18
C GLU A 16 18.90 14.54 -6.64
N LEU A 17 17.89 13.72 -6.91
CA LEU A 17 17.28 13.60 -8.23
C LEU A 17 16.70 14.94 -8.70
N VAL A 18 15.86 15.57 -7.89
CA VAL A 18 15.23 16.87 -8.19
C VAL A 18 16.28 17.98 -8.35
N ASN A 19 17.35 17.96 -7.54
CA ASN A 19 18.41 18.94 -7.66
C ASN A 19 19.25 18.74 -8.92
N LYS A 20 19.60 17.49 -9.27
CA LYS A 20 20.36 17.17 -10.49
C LYS A 20 19.58 17.44 -11.78
N SER A 21 18.25 17.37 -11.72
CA SER A 21 17.39 17.72 -12.84
C SER A 21 17.15 19.22 -12.99
N TYR A 22 17.87 20.08 -12.26
CA TYR A 22 17.62 21.52 -12.19
C TYR A 22 16.16 21.85 -11.82
N ARG A 23 15.53 20.98 -11.00
CA ARG A 23 14.12 21.08 -10.60
C ARG A 23 13.15 21.04 -11.78
N ASP A 24 13.49 20.28 -12.82
CA ASP A 24 12.56 20.04 -13.92
C ASP A 24 11.27 19.40 -13.39
N SER A 25 10.18 20.19 -13.44
CA SER A 25 8.86 19.78 -13.01
C SER A 25 8.32 18.56 -13.79
N ASN A 26 8.82 18.30 -15.00
CA ASN A 26 8.41 17.15 -15.78
C ASN A 26 8.90 15.84 -15.15
N ILE A 27 10.09 15.83 -14.52
CA ILE A 27 10.58 14.63 -13.84
C ILE A 27 9.70 14.30 -12.63
N ILE A 28 9.26 15.30 -11.87
CA ILE A 28 8.34 15.13 -10.74
C ILE A 28 6.99 14.59 -11.24
N LYS A 29 6.42 15.22 -12.28
CA LYS A 29 5.16 14.77 -12.90
C LYS A 29 5.25 13.34 -13.43
N ASN A 30 6.34 12.99 -14.09
CA ASN A 30 6.54 11.64 -14.63
C ASN A 30 6.59 10.59 -13.50
N ILE A 31 7.23 10.90 -12.38
CA ILE A 31 7.25 9.99 -11.22
C ILE A 31 5.85 9.82 -10.64
N GLU A 32 5.11 10.91 -10.43
CA GLU A 32 3.73 10.84 -9.95
C GLU A 32 2.82 10.06 -10.91
N GLU A 33 2.96 10.26 -12.21
CA GLU A 33 2.20 9.51 -13.23
C GLU A 33 2.54 8.02 -13.22
N ILE A 34 3.82 7.66 -13.12
CA ILE A 34 4.24 6.26 -12.99
C ILE A 34 3.63 5.62 -11.74
N LEU A 35 3.68 6.30 -10.60
CA LEU A 35 3.08 5.80 -9.37
C LEU A 35 1.57 5.63 -9.52
N LYS A 36 0.86 6.62 -10.07
CA LYS A 36 -0.59 6.51 -10.35
C LYS A 36 -0.92 5.34 -11.27
N ASN A 37 -0.12 5.11 -12.32
CA ASN A 37 -0.32 3.98 -13.22
C ASN A 37 -0.14 2.63 -12.51
N ILE A 38 0.88 2.51 -11.66
CA ILE A 38 1.08 1.30 -10.84
C ILE A 38 -0.12 1.05 -9.93
N LEU A 39 -0.66 2.11 -9.30
CA LEU A 39 -1.84 1.99 -8.43
C LEU A 39 -3.09 1.58 -9.21
N THR A 40 -3.34 2.18 -10.39
CA THR A 40 -4.46 1.80 -11.25
C THR A 40 -4.42 0.31 -11.60
N GLU A 41 -3.24 -0.24 -11.90
CA GLU A 41 -3.12 -1.66 -12.20
C GLU A 41 -3.44 -2.57 -11.00
N ILE A 42 -3.08 -2.15 -9.79
CA ILE A 42 -3.41 -2.85 -8.55
C ILE A 42 -4.92 -2.79 -8.30
N GLU A 43 -5.54 -1.63 -8.52
CA GLU A 43 -6.99 -1.49 -8.45
C GLU A 43 -7.71 -2.35 -9.49
N ASP A 44 -7.19 -2.44 -10.71
CA ASP A 44 -7.79 -3.25 -11.78
C ASP A 44 -7.70 -4.74 -11.49
N TYR A 45 -6.69 -5.19 -10.74
CA TYR A 45 -6.65 -6.56 -10.21
C TYR A 45 -7.86 -6.86 -9.31
N SER A 46 -8.27 -5.90 -8.48
CA SER A 46 -9.44 -6.04 -7.59
C SER A 46 -10.77 -6.18 -8.35
N LYS A 47 -10.82 -5.76 -9.63
CA LYS A 47 -12.02 -5.75 -10.49
C LYS A 47 -12.16 -6.99 -11.39
N ARG A 48 -11.18 -7.90 -11.40
CA ARG A 48 -11.23 -9.11 -12.23
C ARG A 48 -12.43 -10.00 -11.86
N PRO A 49 -12.85 -10.96 -12.70
CA PRO A 49 -13.90 -11.92 -12.34
C PRO A 49 -13.47 -12.81 -11.15
N ASP A 50 -14.43 -13.29 -10.35
CA ASP A 50 -14.17 -14.27 -9.30
C ASP A 50 -14.08 -15.66 -9.93
N SER A 51 -12.92 -16.30 -9.86
CA SER A 51 -12.75 -17.69 -10.32
C SER A 51 -12.52 -18.69 -9.19
N THR A 52 -12.15 -18.24 -7.99
CA THR A 52 -11.97 -19.07 -6.78
C THR A 52 -12.29 -18.28 -5.51
N ASP A 53 -12.56 -18.96 -4.40
CA ASP A 53 -12.80 -18.30 -3.11
C ASP A 53 -11.55 -17.59 -2.58
N PHE A 54 -10.36 -18.12 -2.85
CA PHE A 54 -9.10 -17.41 -2.61
C PHE A 54 -9.05 -16.05 -3.33
N ILE A 55 -9.48 -15.98 -4.59
CA ILE A 55 -9.51 -14.71 -5.34
C ILE A 55 -10.53 -13.74 -4.73
N LYS A 56 -11.67 -14.23 -4.24
CA LYS A 56 -12.64 -13.40 -3.51
C LYS A 56 -12.01 -12.83 -2.24
N ALA A 57 -11.32 -13.67 -1.45
CA ALA A 57 -10.63 -13.24 -0.23
C ALA A 57 -9.60 -12.15 -0.53
N VAL A 58 -8.73 -12.37 -1.53
CA VAL A 58 -7.72 -11.42 -1.99
C VAL A 58 -8.35 -10.07 -2.38
N LYS A 59 -9.47 -10.07 -3.11
CA LYS A 59 -10.18 -8.83 -3.48
C LYS A 59 -10.74 -8.10 -2.28
N GLN A 60 -11.25 -8.81 -1.28
CA GLN A 60 -11.69 -8.19 -0.03
C GLN A 60 -10.54 -7.50 0.70
N VAL A 61 -9.33 -8.09 0.68
CA VAL A 61 -8.13 -7.42 1.20
C VAL A 61 -7.83 -6.16 0.42
N TYR A 62 -7.80 -6.23 -0.92
CA TYR A 62 -7.52 -5.07 -1.77
C TYR A 62 -8.44 -3.89 -1.52
N LYS A 63 -9.73 -4.14 -1.29
CA LYS A 63 -10.71 -3.09 -0.96
C LYS A 63 -10.43 -2.39 0.37
N LYS A 64 -9.68 -3.01 1.27
CA LYS A 64 -9.31 -2.45 2.59
C LYS A 64 -7.93 -1.80 2.58
N ILE A 65 -7.09 -2.07 1.59
CA ILE A 65 -5.79 -1.40 1.45
C ILE A 65 -6.04 0.02 0.95
N ASN A 66 -5.61 1.01 1.74
CA ASN A 66 -5.65 2.41 1.37
C ASN A 66 -4.23 2.88 1.03
N ILE A 67 -4.07 3.57 -0.10
CA ILE A 67 -2.79 4.06 -0.58
C ILE A 67 -2.89 5.56 -0.82
N LYS A 68 -2.02 6.33 -0.18
CA LYS A 68 -1.91 7.78 -0.37
C LYS A 68 -0.49 8.14 -0.80
N ILE A 69 -0.38 9.00 -1.80
CA ILE A 69 0.91 9.54 -2.28
C ILE A 69 1.00 11.01 -1.90
N PHE A 70 2.13 11.41 -1.33
CA PHE A 70 2.46 12.78 -1.00
C PHE A 70 3.89 13.08 -1.47
N SER A 71 4.04 13.82 -2.57
CA SER A 71 5.35 14.09 -3.19
C SER A 71 6.08 12.78 -3.55
N ASP A 72 7.14 12.44 -2.83
CA ASP A 72 7.98 11.25 -3.00
C ASP A 72 7.67 10.14 -2.01
N THR A 73 6.69 10.38 -1.13
CA THR A 73 6.29 9.47 -0.07
C THR A 73 4.99 8.76 -0.45
N MET A 74 4.91 7.48 -0.14
CA MET A 74 3.71 6.67 -0.20
C MET A 74 3.38 6.09 1.18
N LEU A 75 2.12 6.22 1.55
CA LEU A 75 1.53 5.64 2.75
C LEU A 75 0.57 4.53 2.33
N ILE A 76 0.83 3.29 2.74
CA ILE A 76 0.00 2.13 2.43
C ILE A 76 -0.53 1.56 3.75
N THR A 77 -1.83 1.62 3.97
CA THR A 77 -2.45 1.24 5.25
C THR A 77 -3.46 0.11 5.08
N LEU A 78 -3.50 -0.82 6.04
CA LEU A 78 -4.52 -1.85 6.14
C LEU A 78 -5.07 -1.89 7.58
N PRO A 79 -6.38 -1.66 7.79
CA PRO A 79 -7.02 -1.87 9.09
C PRO A 79 -7.02 -3.36 9.45
N LEU A 80 -6.67 -3.65 10.70
CA LEU A 80 -6.72 -4.98 11.31
C LEU A 80 -8.02 -5.25 12.08
N SER A 81 -8.81 -4.22 12.33
CA SER A 81 -10.18 -4.37 12.82
C SER A 81 -11.07 -4.96 11.71
N ASN A 82 -12.03 -5.81 12.09
CA ASN A 82 -13.00 -6.39 11.16
C ASN A 82 -12.39 -7.24 10.04
N LEU A 83 -11.33 -8.00 10.32
CA LEU A 83 -10.89 -9.12 9.46
C LEU A 83 -11.85 -10.33 9.60
N ASN A 84 -13.17 -10.08 9.63
CA ASN A 84 -14.17 -11.14 9.59
C ASN A 84 -14.42 -11.46 8.12
N PHE A 85 -14.19 -12.71 7.72
CA PHE A 85 -14.72 -13.22 6.47
C PHE A 85 -16.18 -13.65 6.66
N SER A 86 -16.96 -13.60 5.59
CA SER A 86 -18.21 -14.36 5.56
C SER A 86 -17.88 -15.85 5.70
N ASP A 87 -18.76 -16.61 6.34
CA ASP A 87 -18.61 -18.05 6.64
C ASP A 87 -18.41 -18.95 5.41
N ASP A 88 -18.26 -18.38 4.21
CA ASP A 88 -18.21 -19.06 2.92
C ASP A 88 -16.79 -19.53 2.52
N LEU A 89 -15.76 -19.23 3.32
CA LEU A 89 -14.37 -19.66 3.09
C LEU A 89 -14.01 -20.93 3.87
N GLN A 90 -14.97 -21.85 4.06
CA GLN A 90 -14.63 -23.19 4.54
C GLN A 90 -13.79 -23.90 3.48
N SER A 91 -12.52 -24.14 3.79
CA SER A 91 -11.63 -24.89 2.91
C SER A 91 -12.18 -26.30 2.69
N GLU A 92 -12.29 -26.75 1.43
CA GLU A 92 -12.60 -28.16 1.10
C GLU A 92 -11.58 -29.17 1.67
N HIS A 93 -10.50 -28.68 2.31
CA HIS A 93 -9.38 -29.48 2.81
C HIS A 93 -9.00 -29.22 4.28
N GLY A 94 -9.93 -28.75 5.12
CA GLY A 94 -9.85 -28.93 6.59
C GLY A 94 -8.62 -28.34 7.31
N GLU A 95 -7.82 -27.52 6.64
CA GLU A 95 -6.77 -26.72 7.27
C GLU A 95 -7.26 -25.28 7.33
N ASP A 96 -7.51 -24.82 8.55
CA ASP A 96 -7.76 -23.42 8.90
C ASP A 96 -6.47 -22.62 8.63
N ILE A 97 -6.20 -22.27 7.37
CA ILE A 97 -5.26 -21.18 7.08
C ILE A 97 -5.88 -19.97 7.75
N LYS A 98 -5.28 -19.54 8.87
CA LYS A 98 -5.76 -18.38 9.63
C LYS A 98 -5.86 -17.21 8.67
N ASP A 99 -7.09 -16.80 8.40
CA ASP A 99 -7.53 -15.67 7.60
C ASP A 99 -6.62 -14.43 7.69
N GLU A 100 -6.13 -14.12 8.88
CA GLU A 100 -5.15 -13.07 9.16
C GLU A 100 -3.86 -13.20 8.33
N LEU A 101 -3.34 -14.41 8.11
CA LEU A 101 -2.14 -14.67 7.32
C LEU A 101 -2.35 -14.34 5.84
N VAL A 102 -3.55 -14.59 5.30
CA VAL A 102 -3.88 -14.22 3.91
C VAL A 102 -3.92 -12.71 3.76
N PHE A 103 -4.53 -11.99 4.71
CA PHE A 103 -4.51 -10.52 4.75
C PHE A 103 -3.09 -9.95 4.77
N LEU A 104 -2.24 -10.47 5.67
CA LEU A 104 -0.84 -10.07 5.77
C LEU A 104 -0.08 -10.36 4.49
N LEU A 105 -0.26 -11.55 3.91
CA LEU A 105 0.43 -11.95 2.70
C LEU A 105 0.05 -11.08 1.51
N VAL A 106 -1.24 -10.80 1.31
CA VAL A 106 -1.72 -9.90 0.25
C VAL A 106 -1.20 -8.48 0.47
N TYR A 107 -1.18 -8.00 1.72
CA TYR A 107 -0.62 -6.69 2.06
C TYR A 107 0.87 -6.58 1.70
N PHE A 108 1.70 -7.49 2.21
CA PHE A 108 3.14 -7.48 1.93
C PHE A 108 3.43 -7.71 0.45
N TRP A 109 2.65 -8.56 -0.22
CA TRP A 109 2.74 -8.74 -1.66
C TRP A 109 2.45 -7.45 -2.41
N THR A 110 1.39 -6.73 -2.03
CA THR A 110 1.03 -5.44 -2.63
C THR A 110 2.14 -4.40 -2.47
N VAL A 111 2.65 -4.22 -1.25
CA VAL A 111 3.78 -3.32 -0.98
C VAL A 111 5.00 -3.70 -1.84
N SER A 112 5.31 -5.00 -1.90
CA SER A 112 6.45 -5.50 -2.67
C SER A 112 6.28 -5.26 -4.17
N GLN A 113 5.09 -5.49 -4.73
CA GLN A 113 4.80 -5.27 -6.15
C GLN A 113 4.94 -3.79 -6.53
N ILE A 114 4.45 -2.88 -5.69
CA ILE A 114 4.62 -1.43 -5.91
C ILE A 114 6.11 -1.08 -5.98
N ILE A 115 6.88 -1.52 -4.99
CA ILE A 115 8.31 -1.22 -4.90
C ILE A 115 9.06 -1.79 -6.11
N LEU A 116 8.89 -3.09 -6.39
CA LEU A 116 9.60 -3.76 -7.48
C LEU A 116 9.24 -3.16 -8.84
N LYS A 117 7.96 -2.89 -9.07
CA LYS A 117 7.50 -2.33 -10.34
C LYS A 117 8.01 -0.91 -10.54
N PHE A 118 7.93 -0.07 -9.52
CA PHE A 118 8.51 1.28 -9.57
C PHE A 118 10.01 1.23 -9.84
N SER A 119 10.77 0.41 -9.10
CA SER A 119 12.20 0.28 -9.30
C SER A 119 12.56 -0.22 -10.70
N SER A 120 11.74 -1.12 -11.28
CA SER A 120 11.95 -1.59 -12.66
C SER A 120 11.73 -0.51 -13.72
N LEU A 121 10.82 0.45 -13.46
CA LEU A 121 10.45 1.49 -14.42
C LEU A 121 11.34 2.74 -14.32
N VAL A 122 11.71 3.12 -13.10
CA VAL A 122 12.39 4.40 -12.83
C VAL A 122 13.87 4.21 -12.46
N GLY A 123 14.26 3.03 -12.01
CA GLY A 123 15.64 2.76 -11.55
C GLY A 123 15.97 3.36 -10.18
N TYR A 124 14.96 3.84 -9.44
CA TYR A 124 15.10 4.30 -8.05
C TYR A 124 14.53 3.29 -7.07
N PHE A 125 15.03 3.34 -5.85
CA PHE A 125 14.57 2.47 -4.77
C PHE A 125 13.72 3.24 -3.79
N PHE A 126 12.81 2.53 -3.13
CA PHE A 126 12.15 3.04 -1.94
C PHE A 126 12.99 2.74 -0.70
N ARG A 127 12.93 3.62 0.30
CA ARG A 127 13.30 3.33 1.69
C ARG A 127 12.09 3.55 2.59
N GLY A 128 12.08 2.96 3.77
CA GLY A 128 10.98 3.16 4.69
C GLY A 128 10.88 2.07 5.75
N CYS A 129 9.71 2.00 6.37
CA CYS A 129 9.42 1.00 7.39
C CYS A 129 7.97 0.53 7.30
N ILE A 130 7.74 -0.65 7.85
CA ILE A 130 6.40 -1.17 8.10
C ILE A 130 6.21 -1.17 9.61
N SER A 131 5.12 -0.58 10.07
CA SER A 131 4.77 -0.43 11.47
C SER A 131 3.37 -0.98 11.73
N LEU A 132 3.13 -1.39 12.97
CA LEU A 132 1.83 -1.83 13.46
C LEU A 132 1.44 -0.92 14.62
N GLY A 133 0.25 -0.33 14.57
CA GLY A 133 -0.17 0.60 15.60
C GLY A 133 -1.57 1.15 15.40
N GLN A 134 -2.09 1.79 16.44
CA GLN A 134 -3.35 2.53 16.35
C GLN A 134 -3.11 3.83 15.57
N TYR A 135 -4.01 4.14 14.62
CA TYR A 135 -4.28 5.51 14.15
C TYR A 135 -3.38 6.11 13.04
N TYR A 136 -3.90 6.18 11.81
CA TYR A 136 -3.41 7.12 10.77
C TYR A 136 -4.51 7.99 10.11
N GLU A 137 -5.81 7.72 10.33
CA GLU A 137 -6.88 8.43 9.59
C GLU A 137 -7.42 9.71 10.25
N ASN A 138 -7.63 9.76 11.56
CA ASN A 138 -8.38 10.91 12.14
C ASN A 138 -7.60 12.25 12.16
N ASN A 139 -6.34 12.28 11.72
CA ASN A 139 -5.57 13.53 11.58
C ASN A 139 -5.35 13.96 10.12
N LEU A 140 -5.78 13.18 9.13
CA LEU A 140 -5.59 13.52 7.71
C LEU A 140 -6.67 14.47 7.18
N ASP A 141 -7.89 14.42 7.72
CA ASP A 141 -9.02 15.16 7.17
C ASP A 141 -9.21 16.57 7.75
N ASN A 142 -8.58 16.91 8.88
CA ASN A 142 -8.91 18.16 9.59
C ASN A 142 -7.84 19.26 9.58
N HIS A 143 -6.57 18.99 9.31
CA HIS A 143 -5.57 20.07 9.20
C HIS A 143 -4.49 19.71 8.20
N GLY A 144 -4.41 20.50 7.12
CA GLY A 144 -3.29 20.44 6.19
C GLY A 144 -1.95 20.48 6.94
N ASN A 145 -1.09 19.52 6.63
CA ASN A 145 0.30 19.43 7.04
C ASN A 145 0.54 19.34 8.56
N LYS A 146 0.40 18.15 9.13
CA LYS A 146 1.23 17.72 10.28
C LYS A 146 1.27 16.20 10.38
N PHE A 147 2.32 15.59 9.85
CA PHE A 147 2.74 14.26 10.25
C PHE A 147 3.69 14.39 11.44
N MET A 148 3.32 13.81 12.58
CA MET A 148 4.27 13.56 13.67
C MET A 148 4.95 12.22 13.37
N GLY A 149 6.25 12.28 13.12
CA GLY A 149 7.09 11.08 13.03
C GLY A 149 6.98 10.30 14.33
N VAL A 150 6.74 8.99 14.22
CA VAL A 150 6.90 8.09 15.35
C VAL A 150 8.41 8.00 15.60
N SER A 151 8.86 8.67 16.66
CA SER A 151 10.21 8.51 17.18
C SER A 151 10.38 7.06 17.65
N ALA A 152 11.28 6.33 17.00
CA ALA A 152 11.94 5.18 17.60
C ALA A 152 13.01 5.65 18.60
#